data_AF-A0A2P8H7Y9-F1
#
_entry.id   AF-A0A2P8H7Y9-F1
#
_cell.length_a   1.000
_cell.length_b   1.000
_cell.length_c   1.000
_cell.angle_alpha   90.00
_cell.angle_beta   90.00
_cell.angle_gamma   90.00
#
_symmetry.space_group_name_H-M   'P 1'
#
loop_
_entity.id
_entity.type
_entity.pdbx_description
1 polymer ?
#
loop_
_entity_poly.entity_id
_entity_poly.type
_entity_poly.pdbx_seq_one_letter_code
_entity_poly.pdbx_strand_id
1 'polypeptide(L)'
;MENLLTILNNITPYGSENGFVELCWNQLSLVIASKEADKWTADQRDHFMVFTNFFIESGRAVFTVRDALVRDNVTDLNKDLIGELVEPLDRLDEFSVAVDLKELHETIDEYTEILLNLENYILDVAIIEFAASYFKMFFLTLHSLNIEERIKIASVTSNNQNMVYEH
;
A
#
# COMPACT_ATOMS: atom_id res chain seq x y z
N MET A 1 -5.13 12.67 14.81
CA MET A 1 -4.59 11.75 13.79
C MET A 1 -4.48 10.38 14.46
N GLU A 2 -4.97 9.31 13.84
CA GLU A 2 -4.77 7.95 14.35
C GLU A 2 -3.28 7.57 14.28
N ASN A 3 -2.79 6.78 15.24
CA ASN A 3 -1.39 6.38 15.28
C ASN A 3 -1.06 5.44 14.11
N LEU A 4 0.17 5.50 13.61
CA LEU A 4 0.60 4.80 12.40
C LEU A 4 0.41 3.28 12.55
N LEU A 5 0.81 2.69 13.67
CA LEU A 5 0.70 1.25 13.88
C LEU A 5 -0.75 0.76 13.79
N THR A 6 -1.71 1.49 14.36
CA THR A 6 -3.14 1.15 14.24
C THR A 6 -3.60 1.19 12.78
N ILE A 7 -3.22 2.22 12.03
CA ILE A 7 -3.57 2.33 10.60
C ILE A 7 -2.97 1.16 9.80
N LEU A 8 -1.67 0.89 10.00
CA LEU A 8 -0.98 -0.19 9.28
C LEU A 8 -1.55 -1.56 9.63
N ASN A 9 -1.94 -1.80 10.89
CA ASN A 9 -2.63 -3.02 11.30
C ASN A 9 -4.01 -3.16 10.64
N ASN A 10 -4.77 -2.07 10.50
CA ASN A 10 -6.09 -2.10 9.86
C ASN A 10 -6.02 -2.46 8.37
N ILE A 11 -4.93 -2.12 7.69
CA ILE A 11 -4.71 -2.44 6.27
C ILE A 11 -3.85 -3.70 6.06
N THR A 12 -3.39 -4.35 7.13
CA THR A 12 -2.70 -5.64 7.06
C THR A 12 -3.22 -6.70 8.06
N PRO A 13 -4.53 -6.73 8.39
CA PRO A 13 -5.02 -7.33 9.64
C PRO A 13 -4.86 -8.85 9.73
N TYR A 14 -4.66 -9.53 8.60
CA TYR A 14 -4.61 -11.00 8.53
C TYR A 14 -3.56 -11.54 7.54
N GLY A 15 -2.65 -10.68 7.06
CA GLY A 15 -1.67 -11.03 6.03
C GLY A 15 -0.23 -11.04 6.55
N SER A 16 0.59 -11.94 6.02
CA SER A 16 2.04 -11.76 5.96
C SER A 16 2.39 -10.97 4.71
N GLU A 17 3.58 -10.36 4.67
CA GLU A 17 4.11 -9.72 3.46
C GLU A 17 4.05 -10.69 2.27
N ASN A 18 4.55 -11.92 2.43
CA ASN A 18 4.53 -12.93 1.38
C ASN A 18 3.10 -13.26 0.92
N GLY A 19 2.15 -13.41 1.84
CA GLY A 19 0.76 -13.69 1.49
C GLY A 19 0.10 -12.55 0.72
N PHE A 20 0.44 -11.30 1.06
CA PHE A 20 0.00 -10.13 0.30
C PHE A 20 0.61 -10.11 -1.11
N VAL A 21 1.92 -10.34 -1.22
CA VAL A 21 2.63 -10.36 -2.51
C VAL A 21 2.08 -11.47 -3.41
N GLU A 22 1.85 -12.67 -2.88
CA GLU A 22 1.21 -13.77 -3.60
C GLU A 22 -0.20 -13.40 -4.07
N LEU A 23 -0.99 -12.74 -3.22
CA LEU A 23 -2.32 -12.26 -3.61
C LEU A 23 -2.23 -11.26 -4.77
N CYS A 24 -1.31 -10.29 -4.73
CA CYS A 24 -1.10 -9.34 -5.83
C CYS A 24 -0.73 -10.05 -7.14
N TRP A 25 0.20 -11.01 -7.11
CA TRP A 25 0.59 -11.77 -8.31
C TRP A 25 -0.55 -12.64 -8.85
N ASN A 26 -1.37 -13.21 -7.97
CA ASN A 26 -2.56 -13.94 -8.39
C ASN A 26 -3.54 -13.01 -9.11
N GLN A 27 -3.83 -11.82 -8.56
CA GLN A 27 -4.71 -10.85 -9.22
C GLN A 27 -4.13 -10.34 -10.55
N LEU A 28 -2.83 -10.09 -10.62
CA LEU A 28 -2.16 -9.75 -11.88
C LEU A 28 -2.40 -10.82 -12.94
N SER A 29 -2.16 -12.09 -12.58
CA SER A 29 -2.31 -13.23 -13.50
C SER A 29 -3.74 -13.32 -14.03
N LEU A 30 -4.72 -13.03 -13.17
CA LEU A 30 -6.13 -12.99 -13.52
C LEU A 30 -6.48 -11.86 -14.50
N VAL A 31 -5.97 -10.65 -14.27
CA VAL A 31 -6.18 -9.52 -15.18
C VAL A 31 -5.55 -9.79 -16.54
N ILE A 32 -4.31 -10.30 -16.59
CA ILE A 32 -3.61 -10.63 -17.85
C ILE A 32 -4.32 -11.77 -18.61
N ALA A 33 -4.90 -12.74 -17.91
CA ALA A 33 -5.64 -13.84 -18.53
C ALA A 33 -7.07 -13.45 -18.96
N SER A 34 -7.51 -12.23 -18.69
CA SER A 34 -8.86 -11.78 -19.01
C SER A 34 -9.06 -11.51 -20.51
N LYS A 35 -10.29 -11.68 -21.00
CA LYS A 35 -10.68 -11.31 -22.38
C LYS A 35 -10.49 -9.81 -22.67
N GLU A 36 -10.44 -8.97 -21.62
CA GLU A 36 -10.21 -7.54 -21.80
C GLU A 36 -8.74 -7.26 -22.12
N ALA A 37 -7.82 -7.96 -21.46
CA ALA A 37 -6.39 -7.85 -21.72
C ALA A 37 -5.97 -8.31 -23.13
N ASP A 38 -6.79 -9.11 -23.81
CA ASP A 38 -6.59 -9.46 -25.23
C ASP A 38 -6.64 -8.22 -26.14
N LYS A 39 -7.38 -7.18 -25.74
CA LYS A 39 -7.54 -5.93 -26.50
C LYS A 39 -6.45 -4.91 -26.19
N TRP A 40 -5.63 -5.15 -25.16
CA TRP A 40 -4.61 -4.19 -24.73
C TRP A 40 -3.47 -4.09 -25.73
N THR A 41 -2.99 -2.87 -25.93
CA THR A 41 -1.74 -2.60 -26.64
C THR A 41 -0.54 -3.05 -25.81
N ALA A 42 0.65 -3.09 -26.43
CA ALA A 42 1.89 -3.34 -25.70
C ALA A 42 2.11 -2.31 -24.59
N ASP A 43 1.93 -1.02 -24.89
CA ASP A 43 2.10 0.07 -23.93
C ASP A 43 1.15 -0.06 -22.73
N GLN A 44 -0.10 -0.47 -22.95
CA GLN A 44 -1.07 -0.69 -21.86
C GLN A 44 -0.63 -1.85 -20.94
N ARG A 45 -0.12 -2.94 -21.52
CA ARG A 45 0.43 -4.06 -20.74
C ARG A 45 1.66 -3.64 -19.94
N ASP A 46 2.56 -2.88 -20.54
CA ASP A 46 3.76 -2.38 -19.87
C ASP A 46 3.40 -1.45 -18.70
N HIS A 47 2.48 -0.51 -18.90
CA HIS A 47 1.96 0.35 -17.82
C HIS A 47 1.33 -0.46 -16.69
N PHE A 48 0.51 -1.47 -17.01
CA PHE A 48 -0.09 -2.32 -15.98
C PHE A 48 0.95 -3.12 -15.17
N MET A 49 1.99 -3.62 -15.83
CA MET A 49 3.09 -4.34 -15.17
C MET A 49 3.88 -3.41 -14.23
N VAL A 50 4.20 -2.19 -14.68
CA VAL A 50 4.88 -1.18 -13.85
C VAL A 50 4.03 -0.82 -12.64
N PHE A 51 2.73 -0.56 -12.86
CA PHE A 51 1.77 -0.25 -11.80
C PHE A 51 1.66 -1.37 -10.76
N THR A 52 1.56 -2.62 -11.22
CA THR A 52 1.50 -3.78 -10.31
C THR A 52 2.77 -3.94 -9.50
N ASN A 53 3.93 -3.76 -10.13
CA ASN A 53 5.21 -3.81 -9.43
C ASN A 53 5.29 -2.71 -8.37
N PHE A 54 4.88 -1.48 -8.72
CA PHE A 54 4.83 -0.36 -7.80
C PHE A 54 3.95 -0.67 -6.58
N PHE A 55 2.76 -1.23 -6.79
CA PHE A 55 1.88 -1.67 -5.72
C PHE A 55 2.47 -2.73 -4.81
N ILE A 56 3.18 -3.71 -5.37
CA ILE A 56 3.84 -4.76 -4.59
C ILE A 56 4.92 -4.14 -3.70
N GLU A 57 5.75 -3.26 -4.24
CA GLU A 57 6.80 -2.58 -3.47
C GLU A 57 6.21 -1.68 -2.37
N SER A 58 5.13 -0.94 -2.65
CA SER A 58 4.42 -0.18 -1.61
C SER A 58 3.85 -1.08 -0.51
N GLY A 59 3.29 -2.24 -0.89
CA GLY A 59 2.84 -3.26 0.06
C GLY A 59 3.96 -3.73 0.98
N ARG A 60 5.11 -4.11 0.41
CA ARG A 60 6.29 -4.51 1.20
C ARG A 60 6.75 -3.43 2.15
N ALA A 61 6.77 -2.17 1.70
CA ALA A 61 7.12 -1.05 2.54
C ALA A 61 6.15 -0.89 3.73
N VAL A 62 4.84 -1.05 3.51
CA VAL A 62 3.82 -1.06 4.59
C VAL A 62 4.12 -2.14 5.63
N PHE A 63 4.39 -3.37 5.19
CA PHE A 63 4.73 -4.48 6.08
C PHE A 63 6.02 -4.21 6.86
N THR A 64 7.06 -3.71 6.17
CA THR A 64 8.35 -3.40 6.79
C THR A 64 8.22 -2.34 7.88
N VAL A 65 7.50 -1.25 7.61
CA VAL A 65 7.28 -0.18 8.61
C VAL A 65 6.45 -0.70 9.78
N ARG A 66 5.36 -1.44 9.51
CA ARG A 66 4.53 -2.04 10.56
C ARG A 66 5.34 -2.95 11.46
N ASP A 67 6.11 -3.86 10.87
CA ASP A 67 6.86 -4.87 11.61
C ASP A 67 7.97 -4.23 12.45
N ALA A 68 8.59 -3.15 11.97
CA ALA A 68 9.53 -2.36 12.77
C ALA A 68 8.86 -1.65 13.95
N LEU A 69 7.68 -1.05 13.76
CA LEU A 69 6.89 -0.45 14.86
C LEU A 69 6.53 -1.50 15.93
N VAL A 70 6.11 -2.70 15.50
CA VAL A 70 5.81 -3.82 16.41
C VAL A 70 7.06 -4.32 17.14
N ARG A 71 8.17 -4.51 16.42
CA ARG A 71 9.45 -4.97 16.97
C ARG A 71 9.97 -4.03 18.06
N ASP A 72 9.87 -2.73 17.83
CA ASP A 72 10.36 -1.71 18.76
C ASP A 72 9.29 -1.28 19.79
N ASN A 73 8.10 -1.89 19.72
CA ASN A 73 6.98 -1.67 20.63
C ASN A 73 6.58 -0.18 20.72
N VAL A 74 6.50 0.48 19.56
CA VAL A 74 6.07 1.87 19.41
C VAL A 74 4.85 1.97 18.49
N THR A 75 4.01 2.97 18.71
CA THR A 75 2.77 3.16 17.93
C THR A 75 2.92 4.11 16.74
N ASP A 76 4.01 4.87 16.68
CA ASP A 76 4.32 5.86 15.65
C ASP A 76 5.84 5.94 15.37
N LEU A 77 6.22 6.65 14.30
CA LEU A 77 7.62 6.88 13.95
C LEU A 77 8.36 7.65 15.05
N ASN A 78 9.63 7.28 15.25
CA ASN A 78 10.59 7.99 16.05
C ASN A 78 11.88 8.21 15.25
N LYS A 79 12.84 8.96 15.80
CA LYS A 79 14.08 9.30 15.10
C LYS A 79 14.91 8.07 14.69
N ASP A 80 14.96 7.05 15.53
CA ASP A 80 15.75 5.85 15.27
C ASP A 80 15.15 5.06 14.10
N LEU A 81 13.82 4.88 14.12
CA LEU A 81 13.07 4.24 13.05
C LEU A 81 13.11 5.03 11.74
N ILE A 82 13.10 6.37 11.77
CA ILE A 82 13.27 7.17 10.55
C ILE A 82 14.62 6.88 9.90
N GLY A 83 15.69 6.78 10.69
CA GLY A 83 17.02 6.47 10.18
C GLY A 83 17.16 5.04 9.65
N GLU A 84 16.43 4.09 10.22
CA GLU A 84 16.42 2.70 9.77
C GLU A 84 15.55 2.50 8.52
N LEU A 85 14.37 3.10 8.48
CA LEU A 85 13.32 2.84 7.50
C LEU A 85 13.34 3.83 6.33
N VAL A 86 14.49 4.43 6.01
CA VAL A 86 14.60 5.45 4.95
C VAL A 86 13.98 4.98 3.64
N GLU A 87 14.41 3.83 3.12
CA GLU A 87 13.89 3.32 1.84
C GLU A 87 12.39 2.96 1.90
N PRO A 88 11.88 2.20 2.89
CA PRO A 88 10.44 1.96 3.02
C PRO A 88 9.62 3.25 3.13
N LEU A 89 10.07 4.24 3.91
CA LEU A 89 9.36 5.49 4.08
C LEU A 89 9.34 6.32 2.80
N ASP A 90 10.46 6.40 2.08
CA ASP A 90 10.55 7.07 0.78
C ASP A 90 9.60 6.41 -0.24
N ARG A 91 9.48 5.06 -0.23
CA ARG A 91 8.54 4.34 -1.11
C ARG A 91 7.08 4.65 -0.81
N LEU A 92 6.71 4.75 0.47
CA LEU A 92 5.34 5.10 0.85
C LEU A 92 5.02 6.56 0.50
N ASP A 93 6.01 7.45 0.60
CA ASP A 93 5.87 8.85 0.21
C ASP A 93 5.74 8.99 -1.32
N GLU A 94 6.62 8.34 -2.08
CA GLU A 94 6.60 8.27 -3.55
C GLU A 94 5.24 7.80 -4.06
N PHE A 95 4.63 6.80 -3.42
CA PHE A 95 3.27 6.35 -3.74
C PHE A 95 2.23 7.48 -3.67
N SER A 96 2.23 8.23 -2.57
CA SER A 96 1.25 9.30 -2.35
C SER A 96 1.45 10.50 -3.27
N VAL A 97 2.67 10.73 -3.76
CA VAL A 97 3.01 11.86 -4.63
C VAL A 97 2.84 11.51 -6.11
N ALA A 98 3.19 10.29 -6.51
CA ALA A 98 3.22 9.86 -7.90
C ALA A 98 1.83 9.47 -8.44
N VAL A 99 0.90 9.13 -7.57
CA VAL A 99 -0.42 8.62 -7.96
C VAL A 99 -1.49 9.65 -7.63
N ASP A 100 -2.14 10.19 -8.66
CA ASP A 100 -3.32 11.04 -8.44
C ASP A 100 -4.47 10.20 -7.85
N LEU A 101 -5.14 10.74 -6.82
CA LEU A 101 -6.19 10.03 -6.11
C LEU A 101 -7.34 9.62 -7.04
N LYS A 102 -7.71 10.47 -8.01
CA LYS A 102 -8.78 10.17 -8.96
C LYS A 102 -8.33 9.08 -9.93
N GLU A 103 -7.10 9.14 -10.43
CA GLU A 103 -6.52 8.08 -11.28
C GLU A 103 -6.44 6.74 -10.54
N LEU A 104 -6.07 6.73 -9.25
CA LEU A 104 -6.08 5.52 -8.42
C LEU A 104 -7.48 4.91 -8.31
N HIS A 105 -8.49 5.74 -8.09
CA HIS A 105 -9.89 5.31 -8.05
C HIS A 105 -10.32 4.69 -9.38
N GLU A 106 -10.10 5.38 -10.49
CA GLU A 106 -10.47 4.91 -11.83
C GLU A 106 -9.75 3.61 -12.19
N THR A 107 -8.46 3.51 -11.89
CA THR A 107 -7.63 2.34 -12.18
C THR A 107 -8.06 1.11 -11.37
N ILE A 108 -8.35 1.28 -10.07
CA ILE A 108 -8.83 0.17 -9.23
C ILE A 108 -10.23 -0.27 -9.68
N ASP A 109 -11.11 0.67 -10.04
CA ASP A 109 -12.45 0.35 -10.52
C ASP A 109 -12.40 -0.38 -11.88
N GLU A 110 -11.53 0.05 -12.81
CA GLU A 110 -11.28 -0.65 -14.08
C GLU A 110 -10.83 -2.10 -13.86
N TYR A 111 -9.83 -2.34 -13.00
CA TYR A 111 -9.38 -3.71 -12.73
C TYR A 111 -10.41 -4.53 -11.95
N THR A 112 -11.23 -3.89 -11.13
CA THR A 112 -12.35 -4.56 -10.46
C THR A 112 -13.39 -5.03 -11.47
N GLU A 113 -13.75 -4.19 -12.45
CA GLU A 113 -14.66 -4.58 -13.54
C GLU A 113 -14.10 -5.73 -14.39
N ILE A 114 -12.79 -5.73 -14.65
CA ILE A 114 -12.12 -6.83 -15.37
C ILE A 114 -12.16 -8.13 -14.57
N LEU A 115 -11.90 -8.07 -13.25
CA LEU A 115 -11.96 -9.24 -12.36
C LEU A 115 -13.40 -9.76 -12.19
N LEU A 116 -14.38 -8.86 -12.21
CA LEU A 116 -15.81 -9.18 -12.12
C LEU A 116 -16.43 -9.60 -13.46
N ASN A 117 -15.66 -9.77 -14.54
CA ASN A 117 -16.21 -10.30 -15.78
C ASN A 117 -16.55 -11.80 -15.63
N LEU A 118 -17.80 -12.03 -15.20
CA LEU A 118 -18.41 -13.28 -14.72
C LEU A 118 -18.34 -14.48 -15.68
N GLU A 119 -18.01 -14.27 -16.95
CA GLU A 119 -18.06 -15.34 -17.95
C GLU A 119 -16.98 -16.43 -17.77
N ASN A 120 -15.95 -16.22 -16.94
CA ASN A 120 -14.77 -17.08 -16.88
C ASN A 120 -14.38 -17.60 -15.48
N TYR A 121 -15.09 -17.27 -14.40
CA TYR A 121 -14.67 -17.62 -13.03
C TYR A 121 -15.46 -18.76 -12.37
N ILE A 122 -14.72 -19.60 -11.64
CA ILE A 122 -15.21 -20.63 -10.69
C ILE A 122 -15.38 -20.03 -9.27
N LEU A 123 -14.82 -18.84 -9.01
CA LEU A 123 -14.88 -18.14 -7.73
C LEU A 123 -16.18 -17.32 -7.59
N ASP A 124 -16.74 -17.31 -6.38
CA ASP A 124 -17.93 -16.54 -6.01
C ASP A 124 -17.68 -15.03 -6.19
N VAL A 125 -18.61 -14.35 -6.86
CA VAL A 125 -18.60 -12.89 -7.10
C VAL A 125 -18.33 -12.11 -5.81
N ALA A 126 -18.92 -12.56 -4.70
CA ALA A 126 -18.76 -11.92 -3.40
C ALA A 126 -17.30 -11.93 -2.91
N ILE A 127 -16.52 -12.96 -3.26
CA ILE A 127 -15.10 -13.06 -2.88
C ILE A 127 -14.27 -12.05 -3.67
N ILE A 128 -14.60 -11.86 -4.96
CA ILE A 128 -13.90 -10.92 -5.85
C ILE A 128 -14.21 -9.48 -5.42
N GLU A 129 -15.46 -9.15 -5.18
CA GLU A 129 -15.88 -7.83 -4.68
C GLU A 129 -15.23 -7.51 -3.33
N PHE A 130 -15.15 -8.49 -2.44
CA PHE A 130 -14.48 -8.33 -1.15
C PHE A 130 -12.98 -8.06 -1.32
N ALA A 131 -12.28 -8.81 -2.17
CA ALA A 131 -10.85 -8.62 -2.44
C ALA A 131 -10.57 -7.26 -3.09
N ALA A 132 -11.37 -6.86 -4.09
CA ALA A 132 -11.27 -5.56 -4.73
C ALA A 132 -11.51 -4.41 -3.74
N SER A 133 -12.54 -4.52 -2.90
CA SER A 133 -12.83 -3.54 -1.85
C SER A 133 -11.68 -3.42 -0.84
N TYR A 134 -11.06 -4.55 -0.49
CA TYR A 134 -9.89 -4.57 0.39
C TYR A 134 -8.69 -3.86 -0.25
N PHE A 135 -8.37 -4.17 -1.52
CA PHE A 135 -7.28 -3.47 -2.24
C PHE A 135 -7.53 -1.98 -2.36
N LYS A 136 -8.78 -1.59 -2.68
CA LYS A 136 -9.18 -0.18 -2.72
C LYS A 136 -8.95 0.51 -1.39
N MET A 137 -9.44 -0.09 -0.29
CA MET A 137 -9.23 0.43 1.05
C MET A 137 -7.73 0.56 1.37
N PHE A 138 -6.94 -0.49 1.09
CA PHE A 138 -5.50 -0.51 1.32
C PHE A 138 -4.79 0.71 0.70
N PHE A 139 -4.98 0.94 -0.60
CA PHE A 139 -4.27 1.99 -1.33
C PHE A 139 -4.79 3.39 -1.02
N LEU A 140 -6.09 3.55 -0.78
CA LEU A 140 -6.64 4.85 -0.35
C LEU A 140 -6.14 5.23 1.04
N THR A 141 -6.05 4.26 1.96
CA THR A 141 -5.45 4.49 3.27
C THR A 141 -3.97 4.84 3.15
N LEU A 142 -3.22 4.12 2.31
CA LEU A 142 -1.81 4.41 2.04
C LEU A 142 -1.61 5.85 1.53
N HIS A 143 -2.37 6.25 0.51
CA HIS A 143 -2.34 7.61 -0.04
C HIS A 143 -2.64 8.67 1.05
N SER A 144 -3.46 8.34 2.05
CA SER A 144 -3.80 9.26 3.15
C SER A 144 -2.79 9.30 4.30
N LEU A 145 -1.77 8.44 4.32
CA LEU A 145 -0.84 8.32 5.47
C LEU A 145 -0.05 9.60 5.74
N ASN A 146 0.19 10.42 4.71
CA ASN A 146 0.99 11.65 4.76
C ASN A 146 2.32 11.43 5.51
N ILE A 147 3.15 10.57 4.92
CA ILE A 147 4.40 10.10 5.52
C ILE A 147 5.36 11.26 5.78
N GLU A 148 5.47 12.20 4.85
CA GLU A 148 6.28 13.42 5.01
C GLU A 148 5.93 14.17 6.32
N GLU A 149 4.64 14.41 6.59
CA GLU A 149 4.20 15.10 7.80
C GLU A 149 4.51 14.29 9.07
N ARG A 150 4.33 12.97 9.02
CA ARG A 150 4.67 12.09 10.15
C ARG A 150 6.17 12.12 10.48
N ILE A 151 7.03 12.14 9.46
CA ILE A 151 8.49 12.28 9.62
C ILE A 151 8.83 13.62 10.28
N LYS A 152 8.20 14.72 9.84
CA LYS A 152 8.38 16.05 10.43
C LYS A 152 8.01 16.07 11.91
N ILE A 153 6.85 15.55 12.28
CA ILE A 153 6.37 15.51 13.68
C ILE A 153 7.34 14.72 14.57
N ALA A 154 7.76 13.54 14.12
CA ALA A 154 8.68 12.68 14.87
C ALA A 154 10.04 13.36 15.08
N SER A 155 10.55 14.06 14.06
CA SER A 155 11.82 14.78 14.12
C SER A 155 11.79 15.98 15.10
N VAL A 156 10.67 16.71 15.16
CA VAL A 156 10.49 17.85 16.07
C VAL A 156 10.33 17.39 17.53
N THR A 157 9.57 16.30 17.75
CA THR A 157 9.32 15.77 19.09
C THR A 157 10.62 15.33 19.78
N SER A 158 11.55 14.74 19.03
CA SER A 158 12.88 14.38 19.55
C SER A 158 13.74 15.60 19.94
N ASN A 159 13.66 16.69 19.18
CA ASN A 159 14.44 17.90 19.48
C ASN A 159 13.99 18.60 20.77
N ASN A 160 12.68 18.60 21.05
CA ASN A 160 12.14 19.19 22.27
C ASN A 160 12.49 18.35 23.53
N GLN A 161 12.56 17.02 23.41
CA GLN A 161 12.99 16.19 24.54
C GLN A 161 14.47 16.43 24.90
N ASN A 162 15.35 16.61 23.92
CA ASN A 162 16.77 16.91 24.19
C ASN A 162 16.97 18.27 24.87
N MET A 163 16.19 19.30 24.54
CA MET A 163 16.30 20.60 25.20
C MET A 163 15.80 20.62 26.65
N VAL A 164 14.91 19.71 27.04
CA VAL A 164 14.41 19.62 28.42
C VAL A 164 15.43 19.00 29.38
N TYR A 165 16.39 18.21 28.88
CA TYR A 165 17.46 17.61 29.68
C TYR A 165 18.74 18.47 29.77
N GLU A 166 18.77 19.65 29.15
CA GLU A 166 19.91 20.59 29.19
C GLU A 166 19.73 21.78 30.17
N HIS A 167 18.79 21.69 31.12
CA HIS A 167 18.54 22.74 32.13
C HIS A 167 18.72 22.27 33.57
#